data_AF-A0A6A0QXH4-F1
#
_entry.id   AF-A0A6A0QXH4-F1
#
_cell.length_a   1.000
_cell.length_b   1.000
_cell.length_c   1.000
_cell.angle_alpha   90.00
_cell.angle_beta   90.00
_cell.angle_gamma   90.00
#
_symmetry.space_group_name_H-M   'P 1'
#
loop_
_entity.id
_entity.type
_entity.pdbx_description
1 polymer ?
#
loop_
_entity_poly.entity_id
_entity_poly.type
_entity_poly.pdbx_seq_one_letter_code
_entity_poly.pdbx_strand_id
1 'polypeptide(L)'
;MAIVRIKVTAVSDEGDNVVVWGRTEYVRYDSDPVGYTFQAKGEHADIGLAERASRLASDGEAVIEYVSIAKDWKLASGLSVS
;
A
#
# COMPACT_ATOMS: atom_id res chain seq x y z
N MET A 1 11.44 9.83 -0.54
CA MET A 1 10.46 8.78 -0.18
C MET A 1 9.75 9.20 1.09
N ALA A 2 8.47 8.85 1.22
CA ALA A 2 7.63 9.14 2.38
C ALA A 2 7.29 7.83 3.10
N ILE A 3 7.12 7.89 4.42
CA ILE A 3 6.72 6.74 5.25
C ILE A 3 5.37 7.06 5.88
N VAL A 4 4.47 6.09 5.89
CA VAL A 4 3.13 6.26 6.44
C VAL A 4 2.67 5.01 7.18
N ARG A 5 2.02 5.20 8.33
CA ARG A 5 1.28 4.14 9.02
C ARG A 5 -0.18 4.20 8.63
N ILE A 6 -0.75 3.04 8.29
CA ILE A 6 -2.16 2.89 7.92
C ILE A 6 -2.81 1.74 8.68
N LYS A 7 -4.11 1.89 8.92
CA LYS A 7 -5.04 0.79 9.12
C LYS A 7 -5.41 0.24 7.75
N VAL A 8 -5.10 -1.02 7.47
CA VAL A 8 -5.44 -1.68 6.21
C VAL A 8 -6.95 -1.87 6.14
N THR A 9 -7.57 -1.36 5.09
CA THR A 9 -9.01 -1.49 4.86
C THR A 9 -9.32 -2.58 3.84
N ALA A 10 -8.44 -2.78 2.85
CA ALA A 10 -8.58 -3.81 1.84
C ALA A 10 -7.22 -4.07 1.15
N VAL A 11 -7.11 -5.24 0.51
CA VAL A 11 -6.01 -5.58 -0.38
C VAL A 11 -6.63 -6.05 -1.70
N SER A 12 -6.14 -5.53 -2.81
CA SER A 12 -6.63 -5.82 -4.16
C SER A 12 -5.49 -6.32 -5.04
N ASP A 13 -5.74 -7.39 -5.79
CA ASP A 13 -4.83 -7.85 -6.83
C ASP A 13 -5.29 -7.24 -8.17
N GLU A 14 -4.47 -6.37 -8.75
CA GLU A 14 -4.75 -5.60 -9.96
C GLU A 14 -3.72 -5.93 -11.05
N GLY A 15 -3.79 -7.18 -11.52
CA GLY A 15 -2.98 -7.67 -12.65
C GLY A 15 -1.51 -7.81 -12.30
N ASP A 16 -0.71 -6.80 -12.66
CA ASP A 16 0.73 -6.77 -12.37
C ASP A 16 1.07 -6.05 -11.06
N ASN A 17 0.05 -5.65 -10.29
CA ASN A 17 0.20 -4.91 -9.05
C ASN A 17 -0.67 -5.50 -7.93
N VAL A 18 -0.22 -5.31 -6.70
CA VAL A 18 -1.03 -5.46 -5.50
C VAL A 18 -1.28 -4.06 -4.95
N VAL A 19 -2.52 -3.70 -4.68
CA VAL A 19 -2.88 -2.41 -4.08
C VAL A 19 -3.33 -2.64 -2.65
N VAL A 20 -2.62 -2.03 -1.71
CA VAL A 20 -3.01 -2.00 -0.29
C VAL A 20 -3.75 -0.71 -0.03
N TRP A 21 -5.01 -0.82 0.34
CA TRP A 21 -5.87 0.31 0.69
C TRP A 21 -5.83 0.51 2.20
N GLY A 22 -5.70 1.75 2.64
CA GLY A 22 -5.86 2.05 4.05
C GLY A 22 -6.00 3.51 4.40
N ARG A 23 -6.25 3.73 5.68
CA ARG A 23 -6.45 5.06 6.27
C ARG A 23 -5.36 5.35 7.26
N THR A 24 -4.83 6.58 7.22
CA THR A 24 -3.89 7.02 8.24
C THR A 24 -4.64 7.36 9.52
N GLU A 25 -3.97 7.19 10.66
CA GLU A 25 -4.51 7.42 12.00
C GLU A 25 -5.01 8.85 12.21
N TYR A 26 -4.51 9.79 11.40
CA TYR A 26 -4.73 11.23 11.51
C TYR A 26 -5.86 11.77 10.62
N VAL A 27 -6.47 10.92 9.80
CA VAL A 27 -7.51 11.35 8.85
C VAL A 27 -8.89 11.00 9.42
N ARG A 28 -9.84 11.94 9.33
CA ARG A 28 -11.22 11.71 9.79
C ARG A 28 -11.80 10.48 9.11
N TYR A 29 -12.62 9.73 9.86
CA TYR A 29 -13.18 8.44 9.44
C TYR A 29 -13.98 8.48 8.12
N ASP A 30 -14.43 9.67 7.71
CA ASP A 30 -15.18 9.95 6.47
C ASP A 30 -14.32 10.11 5.20
N SER A 31 -12.99 10.05 5.28
CA SER A 31 -12.16 10.14 4.06
C SER A 31 -12.04 8.80 3.34
N ASP A 32 -11.97 8.89 2.01
CA ASP A 32 -11.68 7.74 1.15
C ASP A 32 -10.34 7.10 1.52
N PRO A 33 -10.25 5.75 1.51
CA PRO A 33 -8.98 5.07 1.73
C PRO A 33 -7.99 5.40 0.61
N VAL A 34 -6.72 5.43 0.97
CA VAL A 34 -5.63 5.67 0.04
C VAL A 34 -5.05 4.33 -0.42
N GLY A 35 -4.89 4.16 -1.74
CA GLY A 35 -4.22 3.01 -2.34
C GLY A 35 -2.70 3.18 -2.40
N TYR A 36 -1.97 2.14 -2.02
CA TYR A 36 -0.52 2.02 -2.14
C TYR A 36 -0.19 0.83 -3.04
N THR A 37 0.45 1.10 -4.16
CA THR A 37 0.69 0.13 -5.24
C THR A 37 2.04 -0.56 -5.06
N PHE A 38 2.02 -1.87 -4.92
CA PHE A 38 3.18 -2.76 -4.92
C PHE A 38 3.27 -3.44 -6.27
N GLN A 39 4.31 -3.12 -7.03
CA GLN A 39 4.45 -3.62 -8.39
C GLN A 39 5.06 -5.04 -8.38
N ALA A 40 4.33 -6.02 -8.93
CA ALA A 40 4.81 -7.38 -9.12
C ALA A 40 5.54 -7.55 -10.47
N LYS A 41 5.22 -6.72 -11.48
CA LYS A 41 5.94 -6.67 -12.77
C LYS A 41 6.10 -5.25 -13.32
N GLY A 42 7.22 -4.97 -13.96
CA GLY A 42 7.55 -3.68 -14.59
C GLY A 42 8.83 -3.05 -14.05
N GLU A 43 9.02 -1.75 -14.30
CA GLU A 43 10.27 -1.02 -14.02
C GLU A 43 10.65 -1.00 -12.53
N HIS A 44 9.66 -1.00 -11.63
CA HIS A 44 9.89 -0.95 -10.18
C HIS A 44 9.41 -2.22 -9.47
N ALA A 45 9.41 -3.35 -10.19
CA ALA A 45 8.90 -4.60 -9.66
C ALA A 45 9.73 -5.13 -8.49
N ASP A 46 9.04 -5.47 -7.40
CA ASP A 46 9.56 -6.29 -6.31
C ASP A 46 8.50 -7.34 -5.98
N ILE A 47 8.67 -8.53 -6.57
CA ILE A 47 7.73 -9.66 -6.42
C ILE A 47 7.60 -10.05 -4.95
N GLY A 48 8.72 -10.12 -4.22
CA GLY A 48 8.70 -10.52 -2.82
C GLY A 48 8.00 -9.49 -1.93
N LEU A 49 8.09 -8.20 -2.25
CA LEU A 49 7.32 -7.16 -1.59
C LEU A 49 5.83 -7.22 -1.94
N ALA A 50 5.49 -7.40 -3.22
CA ALA A 50 4.10 -7.55 -3.65
C ALA A 50 3.41 -8.78 -3.02
N GLU A 51 4.10 -9.93 -2.94
CA GLU A 51 3.59 -11.13 -2.28
C GLU A 51 3.40 -10.95 -0.76
N ARG A 52 4.23 -10.13 -0.12
CA ARG A 52 4.02 -9.78 1.30
C ARG A 52 2.81 -8.87 1.46
N ALA A 53 2.66 -7.89 0.57
CA ALA A 53 1.51 -6.99 0.56
C ALA A 53 0.19 -7.73 0.33
N SER A 54 0.17 -8.74 -0.54
CA SER A 54 -1.04 -9.53 -0.85
C SER A 54 -1.56 -10.36 0.33
N ARG A 55 -0.69 -10.63 1.32
CA ARG A 55 -1.01 -11.41 2.52
C ARG A 55 -1.45 -10.56 3.71
N LEU A 56 -1.51 -9.23 3.56
CA LEU A 56 -1.98 -8.36 4.64
C LEU A 56 -3.44 -8.65 4.98
N ALA A 57 -3.71 -8.80 6.27
CA ALA A 57 -5.08 -8.90 6.76
C ALA A 57 -5.77 -7.55 6.69
N SER A 58 -7.05 -7.55 6.29
CA SER A 58 -7.92 -6.39 6.54
C SER A 58 -8.01 -6.12 8.05
N ASP A 59 -8.08 -4.86 8.44
CA ASP A 59 -7.98 -4.33 9.81
C ASP A 59 -6.60 -4.43 10.49
N GLY A 60 -5.60 -4.98 9.82
CA GLY A 60 -4.21 -4.96 10.27
C GLY A 60 -3.57 -3.57 10.19
N GLU A 61 -2.45 -3.38 10.89
CA GLU A 61 -1.65 -2.17 10.78
C GLU A 61 -0.44 -2.41 9.88
N ALA A 62 -0.18 -1.46 8.97
CA ALA A 62 0.95 -1.53 8.06
C ALA A 62 1.70 -0.18 8.04
N VAL A 63 3.03 -0.26 7.99
CA VAL A 63 3.90 0.87 7.71
C VAL A 63 4.42 0.71 6.28
N ILE A 64 4.12 1.68 5.43
CA ILE A 64 4.45 1.66 4.01
C ILE A 64 5.42 2.80 3.70
N GLU A 65 6.53 2.44 3.06
CA GLU A 65 7.40 3.41 2.40
C GLU A 65 6.96 3.55 0.94
N TYR A 66 6.79 4.79 0.46
CA TYR A 66 6.30 5.05 -0.89
C TYR A 66 6.85 6.33 -1.51
N VAL A 67 6.64 6.45 -2.81
CA VAL A 67 6.81 7.69 -3.59
C VAL A 67 5.54 7.98 -4.37
N SER A 68 5.10 9.24 -4.37
CA SER A 68 4.01 9.69 -5.23
C SER A 68 4.53 9.91 -6.64
N ILE A 69 4.09 9.09 -7.60
CA ILE A 69 4.48 9.21 -9.01
C ILE A 69 3.40 9.88 -9.87
N ALA A 70 2.16 9.90 -9.39
CA ALA A 70 1.06 10.71 -9.93
C ALA A 70 0.11 11.11 -8.78
N LYS A 71 -0.88 11.98 -9.07
CA LYS A 71 -1.82 12.54 -8.08
C LYS A 71 -2.47 11.47 -7.20
N ASP A 72 -2.78 10.32 -7.77
CA ASP A 72 -3.47 9.19 -7.10
C ASP A 72 -2.64 7.91 -7.11
N TRP A 73 -1.37 7.97 -7.52
CA TRP A 73 -0.50 6.81 -7.63
C TRP A 73 0.66 6.92 -6.64
N LYS A 74 0.60 6.08 -5.61
CA LYS A 74 1.64 5.91 -4.60
C LYS A 74 2.35 4.57 -4.82
N LEU A 75 3.55 4.62 -5.39
CA LEU A 75 4.36 3.43 -5.61
C LEU A 75 5.10 3.07 -4.32
N ALA A 76 4.82 1.88 -3.79
CA ALA A 76 5.40 1.38 -2.57
C ALA A 76 6.77 0.72 -2.82
N SER A 77 7.74 1.01 -1.96
CA SER A 77 9.10 0.49 -1.99
C SER A 77 9.48 -0.26 -0.71
N GLY A 78 8.64 -0.22 0.32
CA GLY A 78 8.88 -0.89 1.59
C GLY A 78 7.58 -1.16 2.35
N LEU A 79 7.58 -2.27 3.10
CA LEU A 79 6.44 -2.72 3.90
C LEU A 79 6.94 -3.31 5.21
N SER A 80 6.36 -2.87 6.32
CA SER A 80 6.50 -3.47 7.65
C SER A 80 5.12 -3.64 8.28
N VAL A 81 4.92 -4.71 9.02
CA VAL A 81 3.66 -5.04 9.70
C VAL A 81 3.87 -5.02 11.22
N SER A 82 2.87 -4.57 11.96
CA SER A 82 2.86 -4.59 13.43
C SER A 82 1.86 -5.60 13.97
#